data_AF-A0A354JVX4-F1
#
_entry.id   AF-A0A354JVX4-F1
#
_cell.length_a   1.000
_cell.length_b   1.000
_cell.length_c   1.000
_cell.angle_alpha   90.00
_cell.angle_beta   90.00
_cell.angle_gamma   90.00
#
_symmetry.space_group_name_H-M   'P 1'
#
loop_
_entity.id
_entity.type
_entity.pdbx_description
1 polymer ?
#
loop_
_entity_poly.entity_id
_entity_poly.type
_entity_poly.pdbx_seq_one_letter_code
_entity_poly.pdbx_strand_id
1 'polypeptide(L)'
;DDLDALGLTGVFRYTEIYLKRGISMDQLPRKVMANLRNRFTSFTNAYSSLHQYSDKQRQRYVETMDFFTKLEDEISQKQAAQDSAITVVNLLNEMLVNQSNSIEQTIDYALNTLTASYPLNFFKKLKAELEVTTAIPIV
;
A
#
# COMPACT_ATOMS: atom_id res chain seq x y z
N ASP A 1 4.23 -9.37 9.85
CA ASP A 1 2.78 -9.43 9.59
C ASP A 1 2.01 -8.14 9.89
N ASP A 2 1.76 -7.75 11.14
CA ASP A 2 0.90 -6.56 11.39
C ASP A 2 1.51 -5.23 10.99
N LEU A 3 2.86 -5.13 11.01
CA LEU A 3 3.57 -3.95 10.55
C LEU A 3 3.72 -3.88 9.02
N ASP A 4 3.59 -5.01 8.34
CA ASP A 4 3.61 -5.07 6.86
C ASP A 4 2.27 -4.65 6.27
N ALA A 5 1.24 -4.49 7.12
CA ALA A 5 -0.06 -3.95 6.77
C ALA A 5 -0.09 -2.40 6.78
N LEU A 6 1.00 -1.73 7.16
CA LEU A 6 1.09 -0.27 7.26
C LEU A 6 2.08 0.30 6.22
N GLY A 7 1.99 1.59 5.93
CA GLY A 7 2.82 2.29 4.96
C GLY A 7 2.46 1.94 3.52
N LEU A 8 3.38 2.23 2.60
CA LEU A 8 3.26 1.84 1.20
C LEU A 8 3.45 0.33 1.02
N THR A 9 4.19 -0.30 1.94
CA THR A 9 4.25 -1.77 2.06
C THR A 9 2.84 -2.33 2.24
N GLY A 10 2.07 -1.75 3.18
CA GLY A 10 0.67 -2.08 3.39
C GLY A 10 -0.18 -1.94 2.14
N VAL A 11 0.03 -0.87 1.35
CA VAL A 11 -0.70 -0.66 0.10
C VAL A 11 -0.53 -1.82 -0.88
N PHE A 12 0.71 -2.23 -1.18
CA PHE A 12 0.90 -3.30 -2.16
C PHE A 12 0.48 -4.66 -1.58
N ARG A 13 0.73 -4.93 -0.29
CA ARG A 13 0.36 -6.20 0.36
C ARG A 13 -1.14 -6.39 0.40
N TYR A 14 -1.90 -5.36 0.77
CA TYR A 14 -3.36 -5.43 0.72
C TYR A 14 -3.88 -5.62 -0.70
N THR A 15 -3.33 -4.85 -1.65
CA THR A 15 -3.70 -4.96 -3.06
C THR A 15 -3.47 -6.39 -3.56
N GLU A 16 -2.27 -6.93 -3.38
CA GLU A 16 -1.91 -8.28 -3.79
C GLU A 16 -2.84 -9.33 -3.16
N ILE A 17 -2.98 -9.33 -1.84
CA ILE A 17 -3.73 -10.37 -1.11
C ILE A 17 -5.22 -10.33 -1.48
N TYR A 18 -5.82 -9.15 -1.57
CA TYR A 18 -7.26 -9.03 -1.78
C TYR A 18 -7.61 -9.33 -3.25
N LEU A 19 -6.82 -8.84 -4.20
CA LEU A 19 -7.05 -9.12 -5.61
C LEU A 19 -6.79 -10.61 -5.92
N LYS A 20 -5.78 -11.26 -5.31
CA LYS A 20 -5.59 -12.72 -5.38
C LYS A 20 -6.77 -13.52 -4.82
N ARG A 21 -7.54 -12.94 -3.90
CA ARG A 21 -8.76 -13.54 -3.33
C ARG A 21 -10.02 -13.25 -4.15
N GLY A 22 -9.90 -12.63 -5.32
CA GLY A 22 -11.03 -12.28 -6.17
C GLY A 22 -11.87 -11.11 -5.65
N ILE A 23 -11.35 -10.32 -4.71
CA ILE A 23 -11.99 -9.05 -4.35
C ILE A 23 -11.85 -8.11 -5.53
N SER A 24 -12.97 -7.56 -6.00
CA SER A 24 -12.97 -6.63 -7.12
C SER A 24 -12.39 -5.26 -6.73
N MET A 25 -11.87 -4.54 -7.72
CA MET A 25 -11.21 -3.24 -7.50
C MET A 25 -12.14 -2.20 -6.87
N ASP A 26 -13.44 -2.22 -7.19
CA ASP A 26 -14.46 -1.33 -6.60
C ASP A 26 -14.71 -1.61 -5.11
N GLN A 27 -14.47 -2.83 -4.64
CA GLN A 27 -14.64 -3.21 -3.24
C GLN A 27 -13.36 -3.09 -2.43
N LEU A 28 -12.20 -3.06 -3.11
CA LEU A 28 -10.88 -3.08 -2.51
C LEU A 28 -10.70 -1.98 -1.45
N PRO A 29 -10.96 -0.69 -1.73
CA PRO A 29 -10.73 0.38 -0.74
C PRO A 29 -11.47 0.14 0.57
N ARG A 30 -12.78 -0.12 0.50
CA ARG A 30 -13.64 -0.28 1.69
C ARG A 30 -13.20 -1.45 2.55
N LYS A 31 -12.91 -2.59 1.93
CA LYS A 31 -12.52 -3.80 2.67
C LYS A 31 -11.12 -3.67 3.28
N VAL A 32 -10.20 -2.98 2.60
CA VAL A 32 -8.86 -2.73 3.13
C VAL A 32 -8.92 -1.75 4.29
N MET A 33 -9.59 -0.60 4.13
CA MET A 33 -9.70 0.39 5.20
C MET A 33 -10.35 -0.18 6.46
N ALA A 34 -11.38 -1.01 6.32
CA ALA A 34 -11.98 -1.70 7.46
C ALA A 34 -11.00 -2.64 8.17
N ASN A 35 -10.21 -3.42 7.43
CA ASN A 35 -9.21 -4.31 8.01
C ASN A 35 -8.07 -3.52 8.67
N LEU A 36 -7.59 -2.47 8.01
CA LEU A 36 -6.54 -1.59 8.48
C LEU A 36 -6.91 -0.91 9.81
N ARG A 37 -8.14 -0.39 9.94
CA ARG A 37 -8.63 0.18 11.22
C ARG A 37 -8.59 -0.85 12.33
N ASN A 38 -9.12 -2.04 12.09
CA ASN A 38 -9.17 -3.10 13.10
C ASN A 38 -7.76 -3.52 13.56
N ARG A 39 -6.81 -3.65 12.62
CA ARG A 39 -5.42 -3.96 12.93
C ARG A 39 -4.74 -2.84 13.71
N PHE A 40 -4.92 -1.59 13.30
CA PHE A 40 -4.31 -0.47 13.98
C PHE A 40 -4.87 -0.27 15.39
N THR A 41 -6.18 -0.42 15.58
CA THR A 41 -6.79 -0.42 16.92
C THR A 41 -6.22 -1.53 17.80
N SER A 42 -6.09 -2.74 17.26
CA SER A 42 -5.49 -3.87 18.00
C SER A 42 -4.04 -3.59 18.38
N PHE A 43 -3.26 -3.03 17.45
CA PHE A 43 -1.88 -2.58 17.69
C PHE A 43 -1.82 -1.52 18.79
N THR A 44 -2.62 -0.46 18.71
CA THR A 44 -2.61 0.61 19.73
C THR A 44 -3.04 0.11 21.10
N ASN A 45 -3.95 -0.86 21.17
CA ASN A 45 -4.38 -1.44 22.45
C ASN A 45 -3.28 -2.31 23.07
N ALA A 46 -2.57 -3.09 22.25
CA ALA A 46 -1.49 -3.96 22.72
C ALA A 46 -0.22 -3.21 23.14
N TYR A 47 0.06 -2.06 22.51
CA TYR A 47 1.33 -1.33 22.68
C TYR A 47 1.15 0.10 23.22
N SER A 48 0.03 0.37 23.91
CA SER A 48 -0.32 1.71 24.43
C SER A 48 0.72 2.31 25.37
N SER A 49 1.57 1.49 26.00
CA SER A 49 2.65 1.91 26.90
C SER A 49 3.97 2.27 26.20
N LEU A 50 4.11 2.04 24.88
CA LEU A 50 5.35 2.26 24.11
C LEU A 50 5.23 3.49 23.18
N HIS A 51 5.14 4.69 23.79
CA HIS A 51 4.84 5.94 23.08
C HIS A 51 5.71 6.22 21.84
N GLN A 52 7.02 5.99 21.89
CA GLN A 52 7.92 6.30 20.75
C GLN A 52 7.76 5.35 19.55
N TYR A 53 7.30 4.11 19.77
CA TYR A 53 6.99 3.18 18.67
C TYR A 53 5.65 3.50 18.00
N SER A 54 4.80 4.29 18.65
CA SER A 54 3.45 4.57 18.19
C SER A 54 3.40 5.60 17.06
N ASP A 55 4.31 6.58 17.02
CA ASP A 55 4.24 7.69 16.06
C ASP A 55 4.62 7.27 14.63
N LYS A 56 5.71 6.50 14.46
CA LYS A 56 6.10 5.98 13.14
C LYS A 56 5.02 5.07 12.56
N GLN A 57 4.44 4.20 13.38
CA GLN A 57 3.38 3.30 12.92
C GLN A 57 2.06 4.04 12.68
N ARG A 58 1.77 5.10 13.43
CA ARG A 58 0.66 6.01 13.15
C ARG A 58 0.82 6.70 11.80
N GLN A 59 2.02 7.19 11.48
CA GLN A 59 2.29 7.80 10.18
C GLN A 59 2.08 6.79 9.05
N ARG A 60 2.63 5.58 9.19
CA ARG A 60 2.45 4.50 8.21
C ARG A 60 0.98 4.09 8.07
N TYR A 61 0.21 4.07 9.16
CA TYR A 61 -1.24 3.84 9.12
C TYR A 61 -1.97 4.93 8.30
N VAL A 62 -1.63 6.20 8.54
CA VAL A 62 -2.21 7.33 7.80
C VAL A 62 -1.88 7.22 6.31
N GLU A 63 -0.64 6.90 5.95
CA GLU A 63 -0.23 6.72 4.55
C GLU A 63 -1.05 5.64 3.83
N THR A 64 -1.24 4.47 4.45
CA THR A 64 -2.09 3.42 3.87
C THR A 64 -3.54 3.88 3.77
N MET A 65 -4.07 4.52 4.82
CA MET A 65 -5.46 4.99 4.86
C MET A 65 -5.75 6.04 3.79
N ASP A 66 -4.87 7.03 3.66
CA ASP A 66 -4.98 8.12 2.69
C ASP A 66 -4.94 7.59 1.25
N PHE A 67 -4.07 6.62 0.98
CA PHE A 67 -4.01 5.97 -0.34
C PHE A 67 -5.36 5.32 -0.69
N PHE A 68 -5.91 4.49 0.20
CA PHE A 68 -7.18 3.81 -0.10
C PHE A 68 -8.39 4.75 -0.08
N THR A 69 -8.35 5.83 0.70
CA THR A 69 -9.37 6.87 0.65
C THR A 69 -9.37 7.56 -0.71
N LYS A 70 -8.19 7.97 -1.18
CA LYS A 70 -8.02 8.54 -2.53
C LYS A 70 -8.46 7.58 -3.63
N LEU A 71 -8.14 6.29 -3.50
CA LEU A 71 -8.59 5.27 -4.46
C LEU A 71 -10.12 5.15 -4.48
N GLU A 72 -10.80 5.17 -3.33
CA GLU A 72 -12.26 5.16 -3.27
C GLU A 72 -12.88 6.37 -3.96
N ASP A 73 -12.32 7.56 -3.74
CA ASP A 73 -12.77 8.80 -4.36
C ASP A 73 -12.62 8.75 -5.89
N GLU A 74 -11.45 8.33 -6.39
CA GLU A 74 -11.18 8.22 -7.82
C GLU A 74 -12.09 7.21 -8.52
N ILE A 75 -12.35 6.06 -7.88
CA ILE A 75 -13.29 5.05 -8.38
C ILE A 75 -14.71 5.63 -8.45
N SER A 76 -15.14 6.33 -7.39
CA SER A 76 -16.48 6.90 -7.29
C SER A 76 -16.73 8.00 -8.33
N GLN A 77 -15.69 8.78 -8.63
CA GLN A 77 -15.73 9.85 -9.64
C GLN A 77 -15.57 9.32 -11.08
N LYS A 78 -15.33 8.01 -11.26
CA LYS A 78 -14.99 7.37 -12.56
C LYS A 78 -13.82 8.05 -13.25
N GLN A 79 -12.89 8.62 -12.48
CA GLN A 79 -11.78 9.40 -13.01
C GLN A 79 -10.55 8.50 -13.15
N ALA A 80 -10.51 7.74 -14.25
CA ALA A 80 -9.32 6.97 -14.63
C ALA A 80 -8.27 7.91 -15.24
N ALA A 81 -7.68 8.78 -14.43
CA ALA A 81 -6.56 9.60 -14.85
C ALA A 81 -5.28 8.75 -14.86
N GLN A 82 -4.38 9.02 -15.81
CA GLN A 82 -3.08 8.35 -15.86
C GLN A 82 -2.25 8.65 -14.59
N ASP A 83 -2.46 9.82 -13.99
CA ASP A 83 -1.81 10.30 -12.77
C ASP A 83 -2.70 10.09 -11.53
N SER A 84 -2.92 8.82 -11.14
CA SER A 84 -3.92 8.44 -10.13
C SER A 84 -3.49 7.24 -9.27
N ALA A 85 -4.22 7.01 -8.16
CA ALA A 85 -4.09 5.80 -7.35
C ALA A 85 -4.64 4.57 -8.09
N ILE A 86 -5.64 4.74 -8.96
CA ILE A 86 -6.12 3.68 -9.86
C ILE A 86 -4.97 3.14 -10.72
N THR A 87 -4.12 4.00 -11.29
CA THR A 87 -2.95 3.57 -12.08
C THR A 87 -1.99 2.71 -11.26
N VAL A 88 -1.75 3.08 -10.01
CA VAL A 88 -0.91 2.29 -9.09
C VAL A 88 -1.51 0.91 -8.87
N VAL A 89 -2.79 0.82 -8.51
CA VAL A 89 -3.45 -0.47 -8.24
C VAL A 89 -3.54 -1.34 -9.49
N ASN A 90 -3.80 -0.76 -10.66
CA ASN A 90 -3.81 -1.49 -11.92
C ASN A 90 -2.44 -2.10 -12.22
N LEU A 91 -1.36 -1.34 -12.04
CA LEU A 91 -0.01 -1.86 -12.25
C LEU A 91 0.35 -2.95 -11.24
N LEU A 92 0.02 -2.75 -9.97
CA LEU A 92 0.23 -3.76 -8.93
C LEU A 92 -0.56 -5.04 -9.22
N ASN A 93 -1.81 -4.93 -9.67
CA ASN A 93 -2.64 -6.07 -10.04
C ASN A 93 -2.01 -6.83 -11.21
N GLU A 94 -1.65 -6.12 -12.28
CA GLU A 94 -1.05 -6.74 -13.46
C GLU A 94 0.25 -7.46 -13.10
N MET A 95 1.15 -6.78 -12.40
CA MET A 95 2.49 -7.32 -12.13
C MET A 95 2.48 -8.40 -11.04
N LEU A 96 1.81 -8.16 -9.91
CA LEU A 96 1.88 -9.07 -8.75
C LEU A 96 0.85 -10.21 -8.80
N VAL A 97 -0.29 -9.98 -9.44
CA VAL A 97 -1.41 -10.93 -9.43
C VAL A 97 -1.48 -11.68 -10.75
N ASN A 98 -1.53 -10.96 -11.88
CA ASN A 98 -1.68 -11.60 -13.19
C ASN A 98 -0.37 -12.23 -13.67
N GLN A 99 0.75 -11.52 -13.51
CA GLN A 99 2.06 -11.99 -13.97
C GLN A 99 2.88 -12.70 -12.87
N SER A 100 2.43 -12.65 -11.61
CA SER A 100 3.14 -13.24 -10.46
C SER A 100 4.60 -12.79 -10.31
N ASN A 101 4.91 -11.56 -10.74
CA ASN A 101 6.21 -10.95 -10.51
C ASN A 101 6.41 -10.62 -9.02
N SER A 102 7.67 -10.52 -8.62
CA SER A 102 8.05 -10.00 -7.31
C SER A 102 7.78 -8.50 -7.18
N ILE A 103 7.77 -7.99 -5.94
CA ILE A 103 7.59 -6.55 -5.71
C ILE A 103 8.80 -5.76 -6.23
N GLU A 104 10.00 -6.33 -6.16
CA GLU A 104 11.24 -5.74 -6.68
C GLU A 104 11.15 -5.57 -8.20
N GLN A 105 10.76 -6.61 -8.93
CA GLN A 105 10.55 -6.54 -10.38
C GLN A 105 9.45 -5.54 -10.76
N THR A 106 8.39 -5.47 -9.95
CA THR A 106 7.29 -4.53 -10.16
C THR A 106 7.74 -3.08 -9.97
N ILE A 107 8.53 -2.80 -8.93
CA ILE A 107 9.13 -1.48 -8.69
C ILE A 107 10.06 -1.11 -9.83
N ASP A 108 10.97 -1.99 -10.22
CA ASP A 108 11.93 -1.70 -11.29
C ASP A 108 11.21 -1.44 -12.61
N TYR A 109 10.21 -2.25 -12.96
CA TYR A 109 9.37 -1.98 -14.13
C TYR A 109 8.71 -0.61 -14.05
N ALA A 110 8.06 -0.29 -12.92
CA ALA A 110 7.36 0.96 -12.73
C ALA A 110 8.29 2.18 -12.87
N LEU A 111 9.47 2.13 -12.26
CA LEU A 111 10.45 3.22 -12.29
C LEU A 111 11.05 3.47 -13.69
N ASN A 112 11.09 2.43 -14.54
CA ASN A 112 11.61 2.53 -15.90
C ASN A 112 10.54 2.87 -16.95
N THR A 113 9.25 2.69 -16.64
CA THR A 113 8.16 2.81 -17.64
C THR A 113 7.17 3.93 -17.35
N LEU A 114 6.97 4.31 -16.09
CA LEU A 114 6.00 5.33 -15.72
C LEU A 114 6.57 6.74 -15.90
N THR A 115 5.76 7.60 -16.50
CA THR A 115 6.04 9.05 -16.63
C THR A 115 5.13 9.90 -15.77
N ALA A 116 3.98 9.38 -15.35
CA ALA A 116 3.03 10.08 -14.49
C ALA A 116 3.59 10.27 -13.07
N SER A 117 3.42 11.47 -12.52
CA SER A 117 4.10 11.92 -11.29
C SER A 117 3.69 11.12 -10.05
N TYR A 118 2.39 10.96 -9.82
CA TYR A 118 1.81 10.25 -8.69
C TYR A 118 2.27 8.79 -8.62
N PRO A 119 2.06 7.94 -9.64
CA PRO A 119 2.46 6.54 -9.54
C PRO A 119 3.99 6.40 -9.50
N LEU A 120 4.74 7.22 -10.24
CA LEU A 120 6.22 7.20 -10.15
C LEU A 120 6.71 7.56 -8.73
N ASN A 121 6.13 8.58 -8.10
CA ASN A 121 6.47 8.95 -6.74
C ASN A 121 6.07 7.88 -5.71
N PHE A 122 4.94 7.20 -5.92
CA PHE A 122 4.55 6.05 -5.10
C PHE A 122 5.64 4.97 -5.13
N PHE A 123 6.06 4.52 -6.31
CA PHE A 123 7.05 3.44 -6.43
C PHE A 123 8.44 3.84 -5.95
N LYS A 124 8.85 5.11 -6.10
CA LYS A 124 10.09 5.63 -5.50
C LYS A 124 10.07 5.55 -3.97
N LYS A 125 8.97 6.00 -3.36
CA LYS A 125 8.81 5.94 -1.90
C LYS A 125 8.70 4.50 -1.39
N LEU A 126 7.99 3.64 -2.11
CA LEU A 126 7.88 2.23 -1.77
C LEU A 126 9.25 1.54 -1.78
N LYS A 127 10.08 1.81 -2.80
CA LYS A 127 11.45 1.31 -2.87
C LYS A 127 12.25 1.72 -1.62
N ALA A 128 12.21 3.01 -1.28
CA ALA A 128 12.90 3.52 -0.10
C ALA A 128 12.37 2.90 1.21
N GLU A 129 11.05 2.69 1.35
CA GLU A 129 10.46 2.04 2.53
C GLU A 129 10.96 0.59 2.69
N LEU A 130 11.06 -0.16 1.59
CA LEU A 130 11.56 -1.54 1.59
C LEU A 130 13.06 -1.61 1.90
N GLU A 131 13.87 -0.73 1.34
CA GLU A 131 15.31 -0.64 1.61
C GLU A 131 15.60 -0.30 3.09
N VAL A 132 14.82 0.60 3.70
CA VAL A 132 14.95 0.91 5.13
C VAL A 132 14.57 -0.29 5.99
N THR A 133 13.57 -1.07 5.58
CA THR A 133 13.10 -2.24 6.33
C THR A 133 14.10 -3.39 6.30
N THR A 134 14.82 -3.58 5.18
CA THR A 134 15.86 -4.61 5.05
C THR A 134 17.18 -4.23 5.73
N ALA A 135 17.44 -2.93 5.91
CA ALA A 135 18.68 -2.42 6.51
C ALA A 135 18.71 -2.45 8.06
N ILE A 136 17.61 -2.81 8.74
CA ILE A 136 17.61 -3.00 10.20
C ILE A 136 17.99 -4.46 10.49
N PRO A 137 19.21 -4.74 11.02
CA PRO A 137 19.52 -6.07 11.50
C PRO A 137 18.64 -6.33 12.72
N ILE A 138 17.94 -7.46 12.73
CA ILE A 138 17.38 -8.00 13.96
C ILE A 138 18.59 -8.32 14.84
N VAL A 139 18.80 -7.51 15.88
CA VAL A 139 19.79 -7.77 16.95
C VAL A 139 19.16 -8.71 17.97
#